data_AF-A0A8H9XUT1-F1
#
_entry.id   AF-A0A8H9XUT1-F1
#
_cell.length_a   1.000
_cell.length_b   1.000
_cell.length_c   1.000
_cell.angle_alpha   90.00
_cell.angle_beta   90.00
_cell.angle_gamma   90.00
#
_symmetry.space_group_name_H-M   'P 1'
#
loop_
_entity.id
_entity.type
_entity.pdbx_description
1 polymer ?
#
loop_
_entity_poly.entity_id
_entity_poly.type
_entity_poly.pdbx_seq_one_letter_code
_entity_poly.pdbx_strand_id
1 'polypeptide(L)'
;MIQSQINRNIRLDLADAILLSKAKKDLSFAEIADGTGLAEAFVTAALLGQQALPADAARLVGAKLDLDEDAILLLQMIPLRGCIDDRIPTDPTMYRFYEMLQVYGTTLKALVHE
;
A
#
# COMPACT_ATOMS: atom_id res chain seq x y z
N MET A 1 -20.75 -5.97 3.69
CA MET A 1 -20.60 -6.62 2.37
C MET A 1 -19.22 -6.27 1.85
N ILE A 2 -18.46 -7.24 1.35
CA ILE A 2 -17.11 -7.00 0.81
C ILE A 2 -17.20 -6.21 -0.50
N GLN A 3 -16.30 -5.25 -0.70
CA GLN A 3 -16.25 -4.40 -1.89
C GLN A 3 -14.86 -4.47 -2.53
N SER A 4 -14.78 -4.43 -3.85
CA SER A 4 -13.53 -4.59 -4.61
C SER A 4 -13.41 -3.59 -5.74
N GLN A 5 -12.20 -3.10 -5.99
CA GLN A 5 -11.84 -2.22 -7.09
C GLN A 5 -11.36 -3.02 -8.30
N ILE A 6 -11.63 -2.49 -9.51
CA ILE A 6 -11.19 -3.10 -10.78
C ILE A 6 -10.15 -2.26 -11.54
N ASN A 7 -9.93 -1.01 -11.10
CA ASN A 7 -8.94 -0.10 -11.66
C ASN A 7 -8.03 0.38 -10.54
N ARG A 8 -6.70 0.19 -10.69
CA ARG A 8 -5.72 0.61 -9.69
C ARG A 8 -5.64 2.12 -9.51
N ASN A 9 -5.91 2.89 -10.57
CA ASN A 9 -5.65 4.34 -10.58
C ASN A 9 -6.41 5.06 -9.45
N ILE A 10 -7.66 4.69 -9.17
CA ILE A 10 -8.45 5.30 -8.09
C ILE A 10 -7.73 5.23 -6.73
N ARG A 11 -7.08 4.10 -6.44
CA ARG A 11 -6.34 3.91 -5.18
C ARG A 11 -4.93 4.48 -5.20
N LEU A 12 -4.34 4.64 -6.38
CA LEU A 12 -3.03 5.30 -6.54
C LEU A 12 -3.19 6.83 -6.43
N ASP A 13 -4.22 7.42 -7.03
CA ASP A 13 -4.55 8.84 -6.89
C ASP A 13 -4.83 9.19 -5.41
N LEU A 14 -5.55 8.32 -4.70
CA LEU A 14 -5.75 8.45 -3.25
C LEU A 14 -4.43 8.34 -2.47
N ALA A 15 -3.52 7.46 -2.88
CA ALA A 15 -2.22 7.32 -2.23
C ALA A 15 -1.40 8.61 -2.35
N ASP A 16 -1.41 9.29 -3.49
CA ASP A 16 -0.74 10.57 -3.68
C ASP A 16 -1.33 11.66 -2.77
N ALA A 17 -2.66 11.71 -2.65
CA ALA A 17 -3.34 12.62 -1.72
C ALA A 17 -2.97 12.33 -0.24
N ILE A 18 -2.89 11.05 0.14
CA ILE A 18 -2.45 10.61 1.46
C ILE A 18 -1.01 11.04 1.72
N LEU A 19 -0.09 10.86 0.77
CA LEU A 19 1.31 11.25 0.90
C LEU A 19 1.46 12.77 1.07
N LEU A 20 0.66 13.57 0.36
CA LEU A 20 0.63 15.01 0.53
C LEU A 20 0.13 15.41 1.93
N SER A 21 -0.94 14.79 2.43
CA SER A 21 -1.46 15.05 3.78
C SER A 21 -0.44 14.65 4.86
N LYS A 22 0.14 13.44 4.73
CA LYS A 22 1.20 12.93 5.59
C LYS A 22 2.38 13.90 5.68
N ALA A 23 2.83 14.43 4.54
CA ALA A 23 3.93 15.39 4.48
C ALA A 23 3.57 16.74 5.14
N LYS A 24 2.37 17.28 4.90
CA LYS A 24 1.90 18.52 5.54
C LYS A 24 1.81 18.41 7.06
N LYS A 25 1.51 17.21 7.57
CA LYS A 25 1.37 16.91 9.00
C LYS A 25 2.67 16.38 9.64
N ASP A 26 3.75 16.25 8.86
CA ASP A 26 5.05 15.71 9.28
C ASP A 26 4.95 14.34 9.99
N LEU A 27 4.06 13.46 9.50
CA LEU A 27 3.82 12.15 10.11
C LEU A 27 4.74 11.09 9.52
N SER A 28 5.18 10.14 10.35
CA SER A 28 5.80 8.88 9.93
C SER A 28 4.76 7.79 9.64
N PHE A 29 5.14 6.74 8.90
CA PHE A 29 4.24 5.59 8.69
C PHE A 29 3.99 4.80 9.98
N ALA A 30 5.01 4.67 10.83
CA ALA A 30 4.90 4.07 12.15
C ALA A 30 3.83 4.78 13.01
N GLU A 31 3.85 6.12 13.08
CA GLU A 31 2.83 6.89 13.81
C GLU A 31 1.44 6.74 13.20
N ILE A 32 1.32 6.62 11.87
CA ILE A 32 0.02 6.38 11.23
C ILE A 32 -0.51 5.00 11.60
N ALA A 33 0.33 3.96 11.56
CA ALA A 33 -0.04 2.59 11.90
C ALA A 33 -0.30 2.37 13.39
N ASP A 34 0.28 3.19 14.27
CA ASP A 34 0.10 3.06 15.72
C ASP A 34 -1.38 3.09 16.14
N GLY A 35 -1.77 2.23 17.08
CA GLY A 35 -3.15 2.07 17.51
C GLY A 35 -4.08 1.31 16.56
N THR A 36 -3.66 0.97 15.33
CA THR A 36 -4.48 0.14 14.42
C THR A 36 -4.49 -1.35 14.80
N GLY A 37 -3.53 -1.80 15.60
CA GLY A 37 -3.30 -3.22 15.89
C GLY A 37 -2.74 -4.02 14.70
N LEU A 38 -2.37 -3.35 13.61
CA LEU A 38 -1.83 -3.96 12.39
C LEU A 38 -0.36 -3.59 12.20
N ALA A 39 0.39 -4.46 11.54
CA ALA A 39 1.80 -4.22 11.26
C ALA A 39 1.99 -3.01 10.33
N GLU A 40 3.06 -2.24 10.55
CA GLU A 40 3.40 -1.05 9.75
C GLU A 40 3.45 -1.35 8.25
N ALA A 41 4.06 -2.48 7.85
CA ALA A 41 4.14 -2.89 6.45
C ALA A 41 2.76 -3.11 5.82
N PHE A 42 1.80 -3.65 6.59
CA PHE A 42 0.43 -3.88 6.10
C PHE A 42 -0.34 -2.57 5.95
N VAL A 43 -0.27 -1.70 6.97
CA VAL A 43 -0.95 -0.39 6.92
C VAL A 43 -0.38 0.48 5.82
N THR A 44 0.95 0.56 5.71
CA THR A 44 1.64 1.29 4.65
C THR A 44 1.25 0.76 3.27
N ALA A 45 1.25 -0.56 3.07
CA ALA A 45 0.78 -1.16 1.82
C ALA A 45 -0.69 -0.81 1.52
N ALA A 46 -1.55 -0.68 2.53
CA ALA A 46 -2.94 -0.27 2.33
C ALA A 46 -3.06 1.21 1.91
N LEU A 47 -2.32 2.11 2.57
CA LEU A 47 -2.26 3.53 2.19
C LEU A 47 -1.75 3.71 0.75
N LEU A 48 -0.81 2.86 0.32
CA LEU A 48 -0.26 2.83 -1.04
C LEU A 48 -1.10 2.00 -2.04
N GLY A 49 -2.35 1.67 -1.69
CA GLY A 49 -3.30 1.04 -2.61
C GLY A 49 -3.13 -0.46 -2.83
N GLN A 50 -2.34 -1.17 -2.02
CA GLN A 50 -2.00 -2.59 -2.23
C GLN A 50 -2.67 -3.55 -1.23
N GLN A 51 -3.33 -3.02 -0.19
CA GLN A 51 -4.14 -3.78 0.77
C GLN A 51 -5.45 -3.05 1.12
N ALA A 52 -6.38 -3.76 1.72
CA ALA A 52 -7.60 -3.21 2.30
C ALA A 52 -7.47 -3.12 3.83
N LEU A 53 -7.89 -1.99 4.41
CA LEU A 53 -7.96 -1.83 5.86
C LEU A 53 -9.34 -2.29 6.38
N PRO A 54 -9.39 -2.93 7.55
CA PRO A 54 -10.63 -3.05 8.32
C PRO A 54 -11.21 -1.66 8.63
N ALA A 55 -12.53 -1.58 8.78
CA ALA A 55 -13.25 -0.32 9.00
C ALA A 55 -12.70 0.54 10.16
N ASP A 56 -12.36 -0.08 11.30
CA ASP A 56 -11.80 0.65 12.44
C ASP A 56 -10.43 1.24 12.14
N ALA A 57 -9.55 0.47 11.49
CA ALA A 57 -8.24 0.95 11.07
C ALA A 57 -8.34 2.05 10.01
N ALA A 58 -9.26 1.90 9.04
CA ALA A 58 -9.51 2.90 8.00
C ALA A 58 -9.96 4.24 8.59
N ARG A 59 -10.89 4.22 9.57
CA ARG A 59 -11.32 5.42 10.29
C ARG A 59 -10.18 6.04 11.10
N LEU A 60 -9.39 5.22 11.79
CA LEU A 60 -8.27 5.72 12.61
C LEU A 60 -7.23 6.44 11.74
N VAL A 61 -6.78 5.83 10.64
CA VAL A 61 -5.81 6.47 9.73
C VAL A 61 -6.45 7.65 8.99
N GLY A 62 -7.74 7.57 8.65
CA GLY A 62 -8.51 8.66 8.06
C GLY A 62 -8.53 9.89 8.95
N ALA A 63 -8.76 9.73 10.26
CA ALA A 63 -8.71 10.83 11.22
C ALA A 63 -7.31 11.44 11.34
N LYS A 64 -6.25 10.62 11.40
CA LYS A 64 -4.85 11.13 11.45
C LYS A 64 -4.50 11.95 10.20
N LEU A 65 -4.95 11.47 9.04
CA LEU A 65 -4.65 12.04 7.73
C LEU A 65 -5.68 13.05 7.23
N ASP A 66 -6.73 13.35 8.02
CA ASP A 66 -7.83 14.25 7.64
C ASP A 66 -8.46 13.89 6.28
N LEU A 67 -8.77 12.60 6.11
CA LEU A 67 -9.40 12.06 4.90
C LEU A 67 -10.92 12.18 5.00
N ASP A 68 -11.58 12.39 3.87
CA ASP A 68 -13.04 12.37 3.77
C ASP A 68 -13.60 10.93 3.82
N GLU A 69 -14.93 10.84 3.91
CA GLU A 69 -15.64 9.56 4.02
C GLU A 69 -15.43 8.66 2.78
N ASP A 70 -15.32 9.25 1.59
CA ASP A 70 -15.09 8.50 0.35
C ASP A 70 -13.68 7.87 0.34
N ALA A 71 -12.66 8.61 0.78
CA ALA A 71 -11.30 8.10 0.96
C ALA A 71 -11.24 7.00 2.03
N ILE A 72 -11.92 7.18 3.17
CA ILE A 72 -12.02 6.16 4.22
C ILE A 72 -12.72 4.91 3.70
N LEU A 73 -13.76 5.05 2.88
CA LEU A 73 -14.45 3.93 2.25
C LEU A 73 -13.55 3.22 1.23
N LEU A 74 -12.82 3.97 0.39
CA LEU A 74 -11.89 3.43 -0.60
C LEU A 74 -10.76 2.62 0.04
N LEU A 75 -10.27 3.02 1.22
CA LEU A 75 -9.26 2.27 1.98
C LEU A 75 -9.76 0.88 2.44
N GLN A 76 -11.07 0.70 2.57
CA GLN A 76 -11.69 -0.58 2.97
C GLN A 76 -11.92 -1.53 1.80
N MET A 77 -11.88 -1.04 0.56
CA MET A 77 -12.11 -1.87 -0.63
C MET A 77 -10.87 -2.71 -0.96
N ILE A 78 -11.08 -3.96 -1.38
CA ILE A 78 -10.01 -4.80 -1.94
C ILE A 78 -9.49 -4.13 -3.21
N PRO A 79 -8.18 -3.78 -3.28
CA PRO A 79 -7.67 -3.07 -4.44
C PRO A 79 -7.39 -4.00 -5.63
N LEU A 80 -7.41 -3.43 -6.83
CA LEU A 80 -6.65 -3.99 -7.94
C LEU A 80 -5.17 -3.71 -7.68
N ARG A 81 -4.42 -4.74 -7.34
CA ARG A 81 -3.01 -4.65 -6.94
C ARG A 81 -2.07 -4.45 -8.13
N GLY A 82 -0.90 -3.88 -7.85
CA GLY A 82 0.16 -3.65 -8.83
C GLY A 82 0.67 -2.22 -8.73
N CYS A 83 1.70 -2.01 -7.90
CA CYS A 83 2.31 -0.70 -7.66
C CYS A 83 3.33 -0.27 -8.72
N ILE A 84 3.80 -1.18 -9.56
CA ILE A 84 4.77 -0.88 -10.62
C ILE A 84 4.03 -0.33 -11.83
N ASP A 85 4.48 0.82 -12.34
CA ASP A 85 3.84 1.52 -13.46
C ASP A 85 3.81 0.67 -14.73
N ASP A 86 4.98 0.37 -15.30
CA ASP A 86 5.12 -0.45 -16.51
C ASP A 86 6.10 -1.61 -16.33
N ARG A 87 5.67 -2.64 -15.57
CA ARG A 87 6.30 -3.96 -15.40
C ARG A 87 7.69 -3.97 -14.73
N ILE A 88 8.65 -3.16 -15.21
CA ILE A 88 10.01 -3.04 -14.69
C ILE A 88 10.12 -1.73 -13.89
N PRO A 89 10.50 -1.77 -12.60
CA PRO A 89 10.69 -0.56 -11.81
C PRO A 89 11.79 0.32 -12.38
N THR A 90 11.58 1.64 -12.43
CA THR A 90 12.62 2.62 -12.78
C THR A 90 13.31 3.20 -11.54
N ASP A 91 12.61 3.22 -10.41
CA ASP A 91 13.18 3.65 -9.12
C ASP A 91 14.33 2.72 -8.68
N PRO A 92 15.53 3.24 -8.36
CA PRO A 92 16.67 2.42 -7.97
C PRO A 92 16.43 1.55 -6.75
N THR A 93 15.68 2.02 -5.74
CA THR A 93 15.41 1.26 -4.51
C THR A 93 14.54 0.04 -4.83
N MET A 94 13.46 0.24 -5.59
CA MET A 94 12.60 -0.83 -6.09
C MET A 94 13.33 -1.76 -7.06
N TYR A 95 14.18 -1.23 -7.94
CA TYR A 95 14.91 -2.00 -8.95
C TYR A 95 15.82 -3.05 -8.33
N ARG A 96 16.43 -2.79 -7.17
CA ARG A 96 17.28 -3.80 -6.51
C ARG A 96 16.51 -5.06 -6.11
N PHE A 97 15.24 -4.94 -5.74
CA PHE A 97 14.41 -6.12 -5.47
C PHE A 97 14.10 -6.90 -6.75
N TYR A 98 13.88 -6.21 -7.87
CA TYR A 98 13.74 -6.85 -9.18
C TYR A 98 15.03 -7.56 -9.62
N GLU A 99 16.19 -6.94 -9.38
CA GLU A 99 17.51 -7.51 -9.68
C GLU A 99 17.79 -8.77 -8.87
N MET A 100 17.35 -8.84 -7.60
CA MET A 100 17.42 -10.07 -6.81
C MET A 100 16.69 -11.23 -7.49
N LEU A 101 15.51 -10.99 -8.08
CA LEU A 101 14.77 -12.01 -8.82
C LEU A 101 15.47 -12.39 -10.13
N GLN A 102 16.14 -11.45 -10.81
CA GLN A 102 16.94 -11.75 -12.01
C GLN A 102 18.15 -12.63 -11.69
N VAL A 103 18.84 -12.37 -10.58
CA VAL A 103 20.04 -13.14 -10.18
C VAL A 103 19.66 -14.50 -9.58
N TYR A 104 18.69 -14.52 -8.66
CA TYR A 104 18.37 -15.69 -7.86
C TYR A 104 17.07 -16.39 -8.24
N GLY A 105 16.33 -15.92 -9.25
CA GLY A 105 15.01 -16.48 -9.60
C GLY A 105 15.04 -17.99 -9.89
N THR A 106 16.06 -18.47 -10.61
CA THR A 106 16.25 -19.90 -10.86
C THR A 106 16.66 -20.67 -9.61
N THR A 107 17.46 -20.06 -8.72
CA THR A 107 17.88 -20.66 -7.44
C THR A 107 16.69 -20.79 -6.49
N LEU A 108 15.89 -19.74 -6.33
CA LEU A 108 14.65 -19.74 -5.53
C LEU A 108 13.70 -20.84 -6.03
N LYS A 109 13.51 -20.95 -7.36
CA LYS A 109 12.67 -21.99 -7.95
C LYS A 109 13.14 -23.40 -7.63
N ALA A 110 14.44 -23.66 -7.70
CA ALA A 110 15.00 -24.99 -7.43
C ALA A 110 14.81 -25.40 -5.96
N LEU A 111 15.13 -24.50 -5.03
CA LEU A 111 15.03 -24.76 -3.59
C LEU A 111 13.58 -24.87 -3.07
N VAL A 112 12.60 -24.25 -3.74
CA VAL A 112 11.17 -24.41 -3.38
C VAL A 112 10.63 -25.80 -3.72
N HIS A 113 11.20 -26.45 -4.73
CA HIS A 113 10.78 -27.78 -5.18
C HIS A 113 11.42 -28.93 -4.39
N GLU A 114 12.55 -28.65 -3.73
CA GLU A 114 13.21 -29.54 -2.76
C GLU A 114 12.44 -29.58 -1.44
#